data_AF-A0A9N8M4J7-F1
#
_entry.id   AF-A0A9N8M4J7-F1
#
_cell.length_a   1.000
_cell.length_b   1.000
_cell.length_c   1.000
_cell.angle_alpha   90.00
_cell.angle_beta   90.00
_cell.angle_gamma   90.00
#
_symmetry.space_group_name_H-M   'P 1'
#
loop_
_entity.id
_entity.type
_entity.pdbx_description
1 polymer ?
#
loop_
_entity_poly.entity_id
_entity_poly.type
_entity_poly.pdbx_seq_one_letter_code
_entity_poly.pdbx_strand_id
1 'polypeptide(L)'
;MQPASFATTRLLLRPFQPADAAQVFQSCQDAQIQRWTTVLFPYTSIHAASYCEQTCPQGWEQGTKFTWAITRREDESTILGSLVVFQRDFVLRSYSGSSVEDGKGTPVGGGQTTLMHDSGRSDTGSAPHTVDKDTSPRHWTP
;
A
#
# COMPACT_ATOMS: atom_id res chain seq x y z
N MET A 1 3.13 6.31 9.48
CA MET A 1 2.88 5.54 10.73
C MET A 1 4.18 5.46 11.53
N GLN A 2 4.15 5.41 12.87
CA GLN A 2 5.41 5.28 13.63
C GLN A 2 5.94 3.83 13.60
N PRO A 3 7.27 3.62 13.47
CA PRO A 3 7.87 2.29 13.48
C PRO A 3 7.62 1.56 14.79
N ALA A 4 6.89 0.44 14.73
CA ALA A 4 6.63 -0.41 15.89
C ALA A 4 7.70 -1.50 16.02
N SER A 5 7.98 -1.95 17.25
CA SER A 5 8.81 -3.14 17.51
C SER A 5 7.98 -4.22 18.19
N PHE A 6 8.24 -5.48 17.86
CA PHE A 6 7.56 -6.63 18.45
C PHE A 6 8.56 -7.61 19.02
N ALA A 7 8.33 -8.09 20.24
CA ALA A 7 9.20 -9.06 20.90
C ALA A 7 8.44 -10.35 21.18
N THR A 8 9.14 -11.47 21.01
CA THR A 8 8.72 -12.80 21.48
C THR A 8 9.66 -13.26 22.60
N THR A 9 9.57 -14.52 22.99
CA THR A 9 10.54 -15.11 23.94
C THR A 9 11.97 -15.09 23.39
N ARG A 10 12.16 -15.27 22.07
CA ARG A 10 13.49 -15.48 21.46
C ARG A 10 13.90 -14.44 20.43
N LEU A 11 12.91 -13.83 19.77
CA LEU A 11 13.12 -12.92 18.64
C LEU A 11 12.64 -11.52 18.96
N LEU A 12 13.33 -10.54 18.40
CA LEU A 12 12.91 -9.16 18.33
C LEU A 12 12.75 -8.77 16.85
N LEU A 13 11.60 -8.16 16.54
CA LEU A 13 11.34 -7.50 15.27
C LEU A 13 11.45 -6.01 15.54
N ARG A 14 12.48 -5.37 15.01
CA ARG A 14 12.73 -3.93 15.16
C ARG A 14 12.88 -3.25 13.81
N PRO A 15 12.65 -1.93 13.70
CA PRO A 15 13.02 -1.19 12.50
C PRO A 15 14.50 -1.37 12.17
N PHE A 16 14.82 -1.29 10.88
CA PHE A 16 16.21 -1.23 10.43
C PHE A 16 16.92 0.00 10.97
N GLN A 17 18.19 -0.17 11.31
CA GLN A 17 19.09 0.88 11.78
C GLN A 17 20.23 1.05 10.77
N PRO A 18 20.91 2.21 10.74
CA PRO A 18 22.05 2.42 9.84
C PRO A 18 23.16 1.36 10.00
N ALA A 19 23.38 0.87 11.22
CA ALA A 19 24.36 -0.18 11.51
C ALA A 19 24.07 -1.54 10.83
N ASP A 20 22.82 -1.77 10.41
CA ASP A 20 22.40 -3.00 9.75
C ASP A 20 22.88 -3.08 8.29
N ALA A 21 23.27 -1.95 7.69
CA ALA A 21 23.58 -1.86 6.26
C ALA A 21 24.66 -2.85 5.80
N ALA A 22 25.68 -3.10 6.62
CA ALA A 22 26.72 -4.06 6.29
C ALA A 22 26.18 -5.49 6.19
N GLN A 23 25.31 -5.90 7.12
CA GLN A 23 24.70 -7.23 7.12
C GLN A 23 23.69 -7.37 5.98
N VAL A 24 22.88 -6.34 5.73
CA VAL A 24 21.96 -6.31 4.57
C VAL A 24 22.73 -6.46 3.26
N PHE A 25 23.84 -5.74 3.10
CA PHE A 25 24.70 -5.86 1.94
C PHE A 25 25.19 -7.31 1.75
N GLN A 26 25.71 -7.94 2.80
CA GLN A 26 26.18 -9.34 2.75
C GLN A 26 25.04 -10.30 2.40
N SER A 27 23.87 -10.17 3.02
CA SER A 27 22.70 -10.98 2.70
C SER A 27 22.27 -10.83 1.24
N CYS A 28 22.30 -9.61 0.69
CA CYS A 28 21.97 -9.38 -0.71
C CYS A 28 23.00 -9.94 -1.71
N GLN A 29 24.21 -10.34 -1.27
CA GLN A 29 25.17 -11.06 -2.13
C GLN A 29 24.88 -12.56 -2.23
N ASP A 30 24.03 -13.12 -1.36
CA ASP A 30 23.67 -14.54 -1.39
C ASP A 30 22.76 -14.84 -2.59
N ALA A 31 23.22 -15.70 -3.50
CA ALA A 31 22.48 -16.12 -4.68
C ALA A 31 21.13 -16.79 -4.36
N GLN A 32 20.99 -17.45 -3.20
CA GLN A 32 19.70 -17.99 -2.75
C GLN A 32 18.71 -16.89 -2.38
N ILE A 33 19.18 -15.76 -1.84
CA ILE A 33 18.35 -14.60 -1.55
C ILE A 33 17.98 -13.90 -2.86
N GLN A 34 18.96 -13.61 -3.72
CA GLN A 34 18.75 -12.94 -5.01
C GLN A 34 17.74 -13.65 -5.92
N ARG A 35 17.68 -14.99 -5.83
CA ARG A 35 16.70 -15.80 -6.59
C ARG A 35 15.25 -15.42 -6.28
N TRP A 36 14.96 -15.00 -5.05
CA TRP A 36 13.60 -14.78 -4.56
C TRP A 36 13.29 -13.33 -4.21
N THR A 37 14.32 -12.47 -4.16
CA THR A 37 14.16 -11.04 -3.89
C THR A 37 14.54 -10.22 -5.11
N THR A 38 13.70 -9.26 -5.49
CA THR A 38 14.02 -8.25 -6.52
C THR A 38 15.04 -7.25 -5.97
N VAL A 39 16.31 -7.66 -5.91
CA VAL A 39 17.42 -6.78 -5.58
C VAL A 39 17.99 -6.14 -6.85
N LEU A 40 18.45 -4.89 -6.73
CA LEU A 40 19.14 -4.21 -7.82
C LEU A 40 20.44 -4.95 -8.15
N PHE A 41 20.75 -5.11 -9.44
CA PHE A 41 22.01 -5.72 -9.88
C PHE A 41 22.87 -4.70 -10.65
N PRO A 42 24.15 -4.50 -10.26
CA PRO A 42 24.80 -5.02 -9.06
C PRO A 42 24.29 -4.36 -7.77
N TYR A 43 24.14 -5.15 -6.70
CA TYR A 43 23.75 -4.62 -5.40
C TYR A 43 24.98 -4.05 -4.69
N THR A 44 25.02 -2.74 -4.44
CA THR A 44 26.15 -2.04 -3.84
C THR A 44 25.93 -1.77 -2.35
N SER A 45 26.99 -1.45 -1.61
CA SER A 45 26.89 -1.03 -0.21
C SER A 45 26.07 0.26 -0.03
N ILE A 46 26.08 1.15 -1.03
CA ILE A 46 25.26 2.37 -1.05
C ILE A 46 23.77 2.01 -1.10
N HIS A 47 23.39 0.98 -1.86
CA HIS A 47 22.01 0.50 -1.89
C HIS A 47 21.59 -0.04 -0.52
N ALA A 48 22.47 -0.75 0.19
CA ALA A 48 22.17 -1.27 1.53
C ALA A 48 22.00 -0.14 2.56
N ALA A 49 22.86 0.87 2.52
CA ALA A 49 22.76 2.06 3.38
C ALA A 49 21.45 2.82 3.11
N SER A 50 21.17 3.13 1.85
CA SER A 50 19.91 3.80 1.45
C SER A 50 18.68 2.97 1.81
N TYR A 51 18.76 1.64 1.75
CA TYR A 51 17.67 0.77 2.16
C TYR A 51 17.33 0.94 3.66
N CYS A 52 18.34 0.94 4.52
CA CYS A 52 18.17 1.05 5.98
C CYS A 52 17.80 2.47 6.42
N GLU A 53 18.43 3.49 5.81
CA GLU A 53 18.32 4.89 6.24
C GLU A 53 17.15 5.65 5.60
N GLN A 54 16.71 5.23 4.40
CA GLN A 54 15.75 5.98 3.61
C GLN A 54 14.54 5.13 3.22
N THR A 55 14.78 4.01 2.52
CA THR A 55 13.69 3.21 1.93
C THR A 55 12.77 2.63 3.01
N CYS A 56 13.34 2.05 4.07
CA CYS A 56 12.55 1.49 5.16
C CYS A 56 11.77 2.60 5.91
N PRO A 57 12.41 3.66 6.44
CA PRO A 57 11.69 4.76 7.10
C PRO A 57 10.60 5.39 6.23
N GLN A 58 10.88 5.63 4.94
CA GLN A 58 9.91 6.20 4.01
C GLN A 58 8.68 5.31 3.84
N GLY A 59 8.86 3.99 3.75
CA GLY A 59 7.74 3.03 3.69
C GLY A 59 6.82 3.11 4.90
N TRP A 60 7.41 3.29 6.09
CA TRP A 60 6.69 3.49 7.34
C TRP A 60 5.94 4.82 7.38
N GLU A 61 6.60 5.91 7.00
CA GLU A 61 6.02 7.25 6.95
C GLU A 61 4.81 7.30 6.01
N GLN A 62 4.97 6.74 4.80
CA GLN A 62 3.93 6.70 3.77
C GLN A 62 2.85 5.65 4.03
N GLY A 63 3.06 4.73 4.98
CA GLY A 63 2.13 3.64 5.25
C GLY A 63 2.08 2.59 4.15
N THR A 64 3.05 2.54 3.24
CA THR A 64 3.02 1.65 2.07
C THR A 64 3.67 0.30 2.35
N LYS A 65 4.76 0.31 3.13
CA LYS A 65 5.59 -0.87 3.42
C LYS A 65 6.14 -0.76 4.84
N PHE A 66 5.88 -1.76 5.64
CA PHE A 66 6.39 -1.86 7.01
C PHE A 66 7.45 -2.95 7.07
N THR A 67 8.69 -2.54 7.27
CA THR A 67 9.85 -3.42 7.21
C THR A 67 10.52 -3.51 8.58
N TRP A 68 10.76 -4.74 9.02
CA TRP A 68 11.49 -5.06 10.25
C TRP A 68 12.73 -5.90 9.96
N ALA A 69 13.80 -5.63 10.70
CA ALA A 69 14.90 -6.56 10.92
C ALA A 69 14.50 -7.56 12.02
N ILE A 70 14.77 -8.84 11.79
CA ILE A 70 14.55 -9.91 12.76
C ILE A 70 15.89 -10.21 13.42
N THR A 71 15.97 -10.05 14.73
CA THR A 71 17.18 -10.32 15.53
C THR A 71 16.87 -11.27 16.69
N ARG A 72 17.90 -11.75 17.39
CA ARG A 72 17.69 -12.42 18.68
C ARG A 72 17.33 -11.36 19.72
N ARG A 73 16.46 -11.72 20.65
CA ARG A 73 16.06 -10.79 21.73
C ARG A 73 17.22 -10.47 22.69
N GLU A 74 18.12 -11.43 22.89
CA GLU A 74 19.31 -11.27 23.74
C GLU A 74 20.50 -10.64 23.00
N ASP A 75 20.45 -10.61 21.66
CA ASP A 75 21.49 -10.07 20.79
C ASP A 75 20.86 -9.44 19.53
N GLU A 76 20.73 -8.12 19.58
CA GLU A 76 20.18 -7.33 18.47
C GLU A 76 21.21 -7.01 17.38
N SER A 77 22.48 -7.37 17.60
CA SER A 77 23.57 -7.05 16.67
C SER A 77 23.54 -7.91 15.42
N THR A 78 23.00 -9.14 15.50
CA THR A 78 22.94 -10.06 14.37
C THR A 78 21.54 -10.10 13.75
N ILE A 79 21.46 -9.82 12.45
CA ILE A 79 20.23 -9.92 11.68
C ILE A 79 20.06 -11.35 11.18
N LEU A 80 18.95 -11.97 11.56
CA LEU A 80 18.56 -13.31 11.13
C LEU A 80 17.73 -13.28 9.84
N GLY A 81 17.13 -12.14 9.53
CA GLY A 81 16.34 -11.94 8.32
C GLY A 81 15.54 -10.64 8.37
N SER A 82 14.63 -10.48 7.41
CA SER A 82 13.72 -9.34 7.34
C SER A 82 12.28 -9.79 7.18
N LEU A 83 11.35 -9.01 7.71
CA LEU A 83 9.91 -9.16 7.49
C LEU A 83 9.39 -7.87 6.86
N VAL A 84 8.65 -8.00 5.76
CA VAL A 84 8.01 -6.87 5.09
C VAL A 84 6.52 -7.13 4.99
N VAL A 85 5.72 -6.19 5.49
CA VAL A 85 4.27 -6.16 5.30
C VAL A 85 3.94 -5.02 4.35
N PHE A 86 3.25 -5.34 3.26
CA PHE A 86 2.79 -4.35 2.28
C PHE A 86 1.35 -3.95 2.62
N GLN A 87 1.07 -2.65 2.65
CA GLN A 87 -0.32 -2.21 2.62
C GLN A 87 -0.89 -2.59 1.25
N ARG A 88 -1.97 -3.36 1.23
CA ARG A 88 -2.73 -3.64 0.01
C ARG A 88 -3.85 -2.62 -0.10
N ASP A 89 -3.78 -1.77 -1.12
CA ASP A 89 -4.94 -1.00 -1.57
C ASP A 89 -5.87 -1.98 -2.30
N PHE A 90 -6.87 -2.48 -1.58
CA PHE A 90 -7.91 -3.30 -2.17
C PHE A 90 -8.90 -2.36 -2.88
N VAL A 91 -8.63 -1.99 -4.13
CA VAL A 91 -9.71 -1.50 -4.99
C VAL A 91 -10.50 -2.73 -5.44
N LEU A 92 -11.61 -3.02 -4.76
CA LEU A 92 -12.61 -3.95 -5.27
C LEU A 92 -13.14 -3.38 -6.58
N ARG A 93 -12.59 -3.84 -7.71
CA ARG A 93 -13.24 -3.66 -9.01
C ARG A 93 -14.48 -4.55 -9.00
N SER A 94 -15.61 -4.01 -8.57
CA SER A 94 -16.91 -4.65 -8.75
C SER A 94 -17.20 -4.68 -10.25
N TYR A 95 -17.16 -5.88 -10.84
CA TYR A 95 -17.63 -6.10 -12.20
C TYR A 95 -19.13 -6.40 -12.12
N SER A 96 -19.99 -5.38 -12.20
CA SER A 96 -21.43 -5.60 -12.36
C SER A 96 -21.74 -5.71 -13.86
N GLY A 97 -21.80 -6.93 -14.38
CA GLY A 97 -22.37 -7.19 -15.69
C GLY A 97 -23.88 -7.38 -15.55
N SER A 98 -24.70 -6.45 -16.04
CA SER A 98 -26.12 -6.72 -16.26
C SER A 98 -26.30 -7.27 -17.68
N SER A 99 -26.58 -8.56 -17.81
CA SER A 99 -27.13 -9.09 -19.07
C SER A 99 -28.59 -8.72 -19.17
N VAL A 100 -28.96 -7.95 -20.18
CA VAL A 100 -30.36 -7.83 -20.61
C VAL A 100 -30.62 -9.01 -21.55
N GLU A 101 -31.40 -9.98 -21.09
CA GLU A 101 -31.93 -11.04 -21.93
C GLU A 101 -33.23 -10.54 -22.56
N ASP A 102 -33.22 -10.30 -23.87
CA ASP A 102 -34.48 -10.27 -24.61
C ASP A 102 -35.03 -11.70 -24.70
N GLY A 103 -36.34 -11.87 -24.53
CA GLY A 103 -37.07 -13.15 -24.43
C GLY A 103 -37.01 -14.07 -25.67
N LYS A 104 -35.97 -13.95 -26.51
CA LYS A 104 -35.61 -14.86 -27.60
C LYS A 104 -34.10 -15.11 -27.64
N GLY A 105 -33.50 -15.48 -26.50
CA GLY A 105 -32.32 -16.37 -26.38
C GLY A 105 -31.14 -16.23 -27.37
N THR A 106 -30.88 -15.05 -27.94
CA THR A 106 -29.78 -14.85 -28.89
C THR A 106 -28.92 -13.69 -28.39
N PRO A 107 -27.63 -13.89 -28.08
CA PRO A 107 -26.79 -12.83 -27.56
C PRO A 107 -26.47 -11.83 -28.68
N VAL A 108 -27.01 -10.61 -28.58
CA VAL A 108 -26.64 -9.49 -29.45
C VAL A 108 -25.47 -8.76 -28.79
N GLY A 109 -24.41 -8.50 -29.56
CA GLY A 109 -23.07 -8.11 -29.09
C GLY A 109 -23.03 -7.15 -27.89
N GLY A 110 -22.36 -7.59 -26.83
CA GLY A 110 -22.16 -6.81 -25.61
C GLY A 110 -21.15 -5.68 -25.82
N GLY A 111 -21.65 -4.44 -25.81
CA GLY A 111 -20.81 -3.26 -25.61
C GLY A 111 -20.29 -3.24 -24.17
N GLN A 112 -18.98 -3.36 -23.99
CA GLN A 112 -18.34 -3.26 -22.68
C GLN A 112 -18.31 -1.79 -22.24
N THR A 113 -19.34 -1.32 -21.53
CA THR A 113 -19.28 -0.01 -20.87
C THR A 113 -18.59 -0.20 -19.52
N THR A 114 -17.29 0.10 -19.45
CA THR A 114 -16.57 0.22 -18.18
C THR A 114 -16.98 1.54 -17.52
N LEU A 115 -17.95 1.50 -16.60
CA LEU A 115 -18.18 2.62 -15.68
C LEU A 115 -17.22 2.49 -14.51
N MET A 116 -16.20 3.37 -14.45
CA MET A 116 -15.41 3.59 -13.25
C MET A 116 -16.31 4.26 -12.22
N HIS A 117 -16.70 3.53 -11.17
CA HIS A 117 -17.12 4.16 -9.92
C HIS A 117 -15.87 4.39 -9.08
N ASP A 118 -15.42 5.64 -9.03
CA ASP A 118 -14.48 6.11 -8.03
C ASP A 118 -15.20 6.08 -6.68
N SER A 119 -14.90 5.07 -5.86
CA SER A 119 -15.24 5.10 -4.44
C SER A 119 -14.08 5.74 -3.68
N GLY A 120 -13.84 7.00 -4.03
CA GLY A 120 -13.02 7.92 -3.27
C GLY A 120 -13.65 8.11 -1.89
N ARG A 121 -12.94 7.58 -0.89
CA ARG A 121 -12.84 8.07 0.49
C ARG A 121 -13.79 9.23 0.85
N SER A 122 -14.75 8.91 1.70
CA SER A 122 -15.58 9.80 2.53
C SER A 122 -15.21 11.30 2.54
N ASP A 123 -16.14 12.08 2.00
CA ASP A 123 -16.39 13.50 2.24
C ASP A 123 -15.98 13.97 3.65
N THR A 124 -15.07 14.93 3.72
CA THR A 124 -15.17 16.03 4.70
C THR A 124 -15.56 17.26 3.93
N GLY A 125 -16.75 17.76 4.23
CA GLY A 125 -17.53 18.67 3.39
C GLY A 125 -16.83 19.93 2.91
N SER A 126 -17.19 20.32 1.69
CA SER A 126 -17.60 21.68 1.37
C SER A 126 -18.37 21.68 0.05
N ALA A 127 -19.62 22.13 0.11
CA ALA A 127 -20.57 22.17 -0.99
C ALA A 127 -20.10 23.06 -2.14
N PRO A 128 -20.37 22.72 -3.41
CA PRO A 128 -20.37 23.70 -4.49
C PRO A 128 -21.75 24.35 -4.60
N HIS A 129 -21.77 25.65 -4.37
CA HIS A 129 -22.89 26.54 -4.70
C HIS A 129 -23.20 26.47 -6.20
N THR A 130 -24.46 26.21 -6.55
CA THR A 130 -25.00 26.58 -7.86
C THR A 130 -26.16 27.53 -7.61
N VAL A 131 -25.93 28.81 -7.91
CA VAL A 131 -26.94 29.86 -7.99
C VAL A 131 -27.38 29.94 -9.45
N ASP A 132 -28.65 29.64 -9.68
CA ASP A 132 -29.67 30.58 -10.19
C ASP A 132 -30.60 29.92 -11.22
N LYS A 133 -31.89 29.94 -10.91
CA LYS A 133 -32.96 30.39 -11.81
C LYS A 133 -34.12 30.90 -10.95
N ASP A 134 -34.07 32.20 -10.68
CA ASP A 134 -35.15 33.16 -10.92
C ASP A 134 -36.51 32.54 -11.33
N THR A 135 -37.56 32.70 -10.50
CA THR A 135 -38.68 33.64 -10.74
C THR A 135 -39.92 33.26 -9.87
N SER A 136 -40.01 33.86 -8.67
CA SER A 136 -41.19 34.57 -8.09
C SER A 136 -42.61 33.90 -7.98
N PRO A 137 -43.59 34.49 -7.25
CA PRO A 137 -43.82 34.33 -5.80
C PRO A 137 -45.27 33.91 -5.44
N ARG A 138 -45.61 33.96 -4.13
CA ARG A 138 -46.96 34.00 -3.48
C ARG A 138 -47.48 32.64 -2.96
N HIS A 139 -48.17 32.50 -1.82
CA HIS A 139 -48.66 33.37 -0.74
C HIS A 139 -49.12 32.40 0.36
N TRP A 140 -48.87 32.69 1.65
CA TRP A 140 -49.89 32.51 2.68
C TRP A 140 -49.56 33.34 3.94
N THR A 141 -50.41 34.32 4.19
CA THR A 141 -50.60 35.10 5.43
C THR A 141 -51.80 34.51 6.18
N PRO A 142 -52.10 34.85 7.45
CA PRO A 142 -51.83 36.10 8.19
C PRO A 142 -50.78 35.99 9.29
#